data_AF-A0A643FD34-F1
#
_entry.id   AF-A0A643FD34-F1
#
_cell.length_a   1.000
_cell.length_b   1.000
_cell.length_c   1.000
_cell.angle_alpha   90.00
_cell.angle_beta   90.00
_cell.angle_gamma   90.00
#
_symmetry.space_group_name_H-M   'P 1'
#
loop_
_entity.id
_entity.type
_entity.pdbx_description
1 polymer ?
#
loop_
_entity_poly.entity_id
_entity_poly.type
_entity_poly.pdbx_seq_one_letter_code
_entity_poly.pdbx_strand_id
1 'polypeptide(L)'
;MMLHDRTPTVSRLRTTLDQWSTGVLPADVVCARFRLAALEWNGLPERYESVLERLLQPLDTAAMLGDEGCGFSRADLAQALQQWLDHASQLPARH
;
A
#
# COMPACT_ATOMS: atom_id res chain seq x y z
N MET A 1 -4.95 26.51 4.84
CA MET A 1 -5.61 25.23 5.14
C MET A 1 -5.54 24.38 3.89
N MET A 2 -4.47 23.60 3.73
CA MET A 2 -4.28 22.75 2.54
C MET A 2 -5.16 21.52 2.71
N LEU A 3 -6.31 21.51 2.03
CA LEU A 3 -7.05 20.28 1.78
C LEU A 3 -6.10 19.39 0.96
N HIS A 4 -5.43 18.46 1.60
CA HIS A 4 -4.59 17.50 0.89
C HIS A 4 -5.54 16.64 0.06
N ASP A 5 -5.56 16.88 -1.25
CA ASP A 5 -6.41 16.12 -2.16
C ASP A 5 -5.98 14.65 -2.07
N ARG A 6 -6.92 13.76 -1.76
CA ARG A 6 -6.63 12.33 -1.56
C ARG A 6 -6.47 11.60 -2.90
N THR A 7 -6.99 12.16 -3.98
CA THR A 7 -6.94 11.61 -5.35
C THR A 7 -5.53 11.42 -5.89
N PRO A 8 -4.58 12.38 -5.79
CA PRO A 8 -3.20 12.19 -6.21
C PRO A 8 -2.49 11.11 -5.38
N THR A 9 -2.76 11.03 -4.07
CA THR A 9 -2.20 9.99 -3.19
C THR A 9 -2.63 8.60 -3.65
N VAL A 10 -3.94 8.41 -3.88
CA VAL A 10 -4.47 7.13 -4.39
C VAL A 10 -3.88 6.76 -5.74
N SER A 11 -3.82 7.72 -6.67
CA SER A 11 -3.26 7.50 -8.01
C SER A 11 -1.78 7.09 -7.96
N ARG A 12 -0.99 7.75 -7.11
CA ARG A 12 0.44 7.45 -6.92
C ARG A 12 0.67 6.07 -6.32
N LEU A 13 -0.16 5.65 -5.36
CA LEU A 13 -0.10 4.30 -4.79
C LEU A 13 -0.49 3.23 -5.81
N ARG A 14 -1.49 3.49 -6.66
CA ARG A 14 -1.85 2.58 -7.76
C ARG A 14 -0.70 2.37 -8.75
N THR A 15 -0.06 3.45 -9.20
CA THR A 15 1.13 3.37 -10.06
C THR A 15 2.28 2.60 -9.39
N THR A 16 2.45 2.76 -8.08
CA THR A 16 3.49 2.05 -7.34
C THR A 16 3.25 0.53 -7.33
N LEU A 17 1.99 0.11 -7.16
CA LEU A 17 1.62 -1.32 -7.20
C LEU A 17 1.77 -1.92 -8.60
N ASP A 18 1.41 -1.17 -9.64
CA ASP A 18 1.62 -1.57 -11.04
C ASP A 18 3.11 -1.80 -11.32
N GLN A 19 3.97 -0.82 -10.99
CA GLN A 19 5.42 -0.92 -11.15
C GLN A 19 6.04 -2.08 -10.36
N TRP A 20 5.50 -2.40 -9.18
CA TRP A 20 5.96 -3.56 -8.41
C TRP A 20 5.51 -4.89 -9.03
N SER A 21 4.28 -4.94 -9.54
CA SER A 21 3.73 -6.10 -10.24
C SER A 21 4.54 -6.42 -11.50
N THR A 22 4.99 -5.40 -12.24
CA THR A 22 5.89 -5.56 -13.41
C THR A 22 7.36 -5.79 -13.04
N GLY A 23 7.71 -5.83 -11.75
CA GLY A 23 9.08 -6.04 -11.27
C GLY A 23 10.03 -4.84 -11.46
N VAL A 24 9.49 -3.65 -11.73
CA VAL A 24 10.26 -2.40 -11.86
C VAL A 24 10.67 -1.86 -10.49
N LEU A 25 9.76 -1.93 -9.51
CA LEU A 25 10.03 -1.51 -8.13
C LEU A 25 10.30 -2.70 -7.21
N PRO A 26 11.22 -2.57 -6.24
CA PRO A 26 11.38 -3.54 -5.16
C PRO A 26 10.28 -3.37 -4.11
N ALA A 27 9.98 -4.45 -3.39
CA ALA A 27 8.96 -4.49 -2.34
C ALA A 27 9.22 -3.46 -1.22
N ASP A 28 10.47 -3.23 -0.82
CA ASP A 28 10.83 -2.23 0.21
C ASP A 28 10.33 -0.81 -0.15
N VAL A 29 10.50 -0.40 -1.42
CA VAL A 29 10.03 0.91 -1.88
C VAL A 29 8.51 1.00 -1.86
N VAL A 30 7.80 -0.10 -2.13
CA VAL A 30 6.34 -0.15 -2.01
C VAL A 30 5.93 0.03 -0.55
N CYS A 31 6.53 -0.72 0.38
CA CYS A 31 6.28 -0.58 1.82
C CYS A 31 6.48 0.86 2.30
N ALA A 32 7.61 1.48 1.96
CA ALA A 32 7.91 2.86 2.36
C ALA A 32 6.88 3.86 1.81
N ARG A 33 6.47 3.73 0.54
CA ARG A 33 5.48 4.61 -0.09
C ARG A 33 4.10 4.48 0.54
N PHE A 34 3.67 3.26 0.84
CA PHE A 34 2.38 3.01 1.50
C PHE A 34 2.34 3.58 2.92
N ARG A 35 3.40 3.37 3.70
CA ARG A 35 3.53 3.95 5.06
C ARG A 35 3.49 5.47 5.03
N LEU A 36 4.27 6.10 4.15
CA LEU A 36 4.27 7.55 3.99
C LEU A 36 2.87 8.08 3.62
N ALA A 37 2.23 7.45 2.64
CA ALA A 37 0.89 7.85 2.21
C ALA A 37 -0.16 7.69 3.30
N ALA A 38 -0.07 6.66 4.14
CA ALA A 38 -0.96 6.47 5.29
C ALA A 38 -0.78 7.57 6.34
N LEU A 39 0.46 7.98 6.62
CA LEU A 39 0.76 9.10 7.53
C LEU A 39 0.21 10.44 7.02
N GLU A 40 0.24 10.66 5.70
CA GLU A 40 -0.34 11.84 5.07
C GLU A 40 -1.88 11.76 4.95
N TRP A 41 -2.46 10.57 5.14
CA TRP A 41 -3.89 10.31 4.98
C TRP A 41 -4.70 10.78 6.19
N ASN A 42 -4.98 12.09 6.23
CA ASN A 42 -5.77 12.68 7.31
C ASN A 42 -7.18 12.08 7.37
N GLY A 43 -7.52 11.36 8.44
CA GLY A 43 -8.83 10.70 8.64
C GLY A 43 -8.84 9.20 8.31
N LEU A 44 -7.68 8.57 8.12
CA LEU A 44 -7.56 7.12 8.10
C LEU A 44 -7.76 6.56 9.53
N PRO A 45 -8.66 5.59 9.75
CA PRO A 45 -8.83 4.99 11.07
C PRO A 45 -7.69 4.01 11.39
N GLU A 46 -7.29 3.94 12.66
CA GLU A 46 -6.17 3.08 13.14
C GLU A 46 -6.30 1.61 12.72
N ARG A 47 -7.54 1.10 12.58
CA ARG A 47 -7.80 -0.26 12.09
C ARG A 47 -7.31 -0.47 10.65
N TYR A 48 -7.37 0.55 9.80
CA TYR A 48 -6.87 0.47 8.42
C TYR A 48 -5.35 0.52 8.39
N GLU A 49 -4.74 1.33 9.24
CA GLU A 49 -3.28 1.37 9.44
C GLU A 49 -2.77 0.00 9.92
N SER A 50 -3.48 -0.61 10.88
CA SER A 50 -3.17 -1.95 11.37
C SER A 50 -3.28 -3.02 10.27
N VAL A 51 -4.31 -2.93 9.42
CA VAL A 51 -4.46 -3.83 8.26
C VAL A 51 -3.35 -3.61 7.24
N LEU A 52 -2.99 -2.35 6.97
CA LEU A 52 -1.91 -2.02 6.06
C LEU A 52 -0.59 -2.64 6.53
N GLU A 53 -0.21 -2.44 7.79
CA GLU A 53 1.02 -3.02 8.35
C GLU A 53 1.04 -4.55 8.23
N ARG A 54 -0.11 -5.21 8.43
CA ARG A 54 -0.24 -6.67 8.24
C ARG A 54 -0.06 -7.11 6.79
N LEU A 55 -0.42 -6.27 5.81
CA LEU A 55 -0.17 -6.52 4.38
C LEU A 55 1.28 -6.23 3.99
N LEU A 56 1.94 -5.28 4.66
CA LEU A 56 3.33 -4.92 4.39
C LEU A 56 4.33 -5.91 5.01
N GLN A 57 4.02 -6.51 6.16
CA GLN A 57 4.88 -7.53 6.79
C GLN A 57 5.32 -8.68 5.86
N PRO A 58 4.41 -9.38 5.13
CA PRO A 58 4.82 -10.43 4.21
C PRO A 58 5.62 -9.88 3.03
N LEU A 59 5.39 -8.63 2.63
CA LEU A 59 6.11 -7.95 1.55
C LEU A 59 7.57 -7.68 1.93
N ASP A 60 7.80 -7.22 3.15
CA ASP A 60 9.13 -6.98 3.75
C ASP A 60 9.92 -8.29 3.87
N THR A 61 9.23 -9.35 4.32
CA THR A 61 9.78 -10.70 4.42
C THR A 61 10.11 -11.27 3.03
N ALA A 62 9.25 -11.08 2.04
CA ALA A 62 9.48 -11.49 0.66
C ALA A 62 10.63 -10.70 0.00
N ALA A 63 10.81 -9.43 0.37
CA ALA A 63 11.95 -8.62 -0.08
C ALA A 63 13.28 -9.19 0.42
N MET A 64 13.30 -9.71 1.65
CA MET A 64 14.47 -10.34 2.26
C MET A 64 14.77 -11.75 1.73
N LEU A 65 13.73 -12.54 1.40
CA LEU A 65 13.87 -13.95 1.01
C LEU A 65 14.19 -14.16 -0.48
N GLY A 66 13.88 -13.20 -1.36
CA GLY A 66 14.10 -13.35 -2.80
C GLY A 66 13.16 -14.38 -3.46
N ASP A 67 13.24 -14.45 -4.79
CA ASP A 67 12.29 -15.09 -5.73
C ASP A 67 11.99 -16.58 -5.50
N GLU A 68 12.68 -17.25 -4.57
CA GLU A 68 12.64 -18.71 -4.40
C GLU A 68 11.66 -19.22 -3.33
N GLY A 69 11.04 -18.37 -2.52
CA GLY A 69 10.31 -18.88 -1.36
C GLY A 69 9.31 -17.95 -0.71
N CYS A 70 8.14 -17.77 -1.32
CA CYS A 70 6.95 -17.49 -0.54
C CYS A 70 5.73 -18.04 -1.27
N GLY A 71 4.94 -18.88 -0.61
CA GLY A 71 3.69 -19.43 -1.17
C GLY A 71 2.62 -18.38 -1.52
N PHE A 72 2.93 -17.09 -1.40
CA PHE A 72 2.13 -15.97 -1.86
C PHE A 72 2.65 -15.44 -3.18
N SER A 73 1.81 -15.49 -4.20
CA SER A 73 2.10 -14.82 -5.47
C SER A 73 2.13 -13.31 -5.26
N ARG A 74 3.16 -12.64 -5.80
CA ARG A 74 3.29 -11.18 -5.85
C ARG A 74 1.99 -10.49 -6.28
N ALA A 75 1.27 -11.11 -7.22
CA ALA A 75 -0.02 -10.65 -7.71
C ALA A 75 -1.13 -10.66 -6.63
N ASP A 76 -1.17 -11.66 -5.74
CA ASP A 76 -2.17 -11.76 -4.68
C ASP A 76 -1.98 -10.64 -3.64
N LEU A 77 -0.73 -10.40 -3.23
CA LEU A 77 -0.38 -9.28 -2.36
C LEU A 77 -0.68 -7.92 -3.02
N ALA A 78 -0.42 -7.78 -4.33
CA ALA A 78 -0.74 -6.56 -5.07
C ALA A 78 -2.26 -6.32 -5.10
N GLN A 79 -3.04 -7.39 -5.30
CA GLN A 79 -4.50 -7.34 -5.27
C GLN A 79 -5.03 -6.99 -3.88
N ALA A 80 -4.43 -7.53 -2.81
CA ALA A 80 -4.81 -7.21 -1.44
C ALA A 80 -4.57 -5.74 -1.11
N LEU A 81 -3.42 -5.19 -1.52
CA LEU A 81 -3.09 -3.76 -1.34
C LEU A 81 -3.98 -2.85 -2.22
N GLN A 82 -4.32 -3.27 -3.44
CA GLN A 82 -5.29 -2.55 -4.28
C GLN A 82 -6.67 -2.47 -3.60
N GLN A 83 -7.16 -3.58 -3.04
CA GLN A 83 -8.45 -3.61 -2.34
C GLN A 83 -8.42 -2.71 -1.10
N TRP A 84 -7.35 -2.78 -0.30
CA TRP A 84 -7.18 -1.90 0.85
C TRP A 84 -7.23 -0.42 0.45
N LEU A 85 -6.53 -0.06 -0.65
CA LEU A 85 -6.50 1.30 -1.17
C LEU A 85 -7.87 1.78 -1.65
N ASP A 86 -8.61 0.92 -2.35
CA ASP A 86 -9.97 1.22 -2.81
C ASP A 86 -10.88 1.52 -1.62
N HIS A 87 -10.86 0.64 -0.61
CA HIS A 87 -11.60 0.87 0.63
C HIS A 87 -11.17 2.15 1.36
N ALA A 88 -9.86 2.40 1.47
CA ALA A 88 -9.35 3.61 2.10
C ALA A 88 -9.81 4.88 1.37
N SER A 89 -9.84 4.86 0.03
CA SER A 89 -10.29 5.96 -0.83
C SER A 89 -11.78 6.29 -0.64
N GLN A 90 -12.59 5.28 -0.33
CA GLN A 90 -14.03 5.43 -0.07
C GLN A 90 -14.35 5.90 1.36
N LEU A 91 -13.36 5.90 2.27
CA LEU A 91 -13.61 6.37 3.63
C LEU A 91 -13.90 7.87 3.63
N PRO A 92 -15.01 8.31 4.25
CA PRO A 92 -15.28 9.74 4.40
C PRO A 92 -14.11 10.37 5.16
N ALA A 93 -13.69 11.56 4.73
CA ALA A 93 -12.78 12.36 5.53
C ALA A 93 -13.50 12.69 6.84
N ARG A 94 -13.14 12.00 7.93
CA ARG A 94 -13.60 12.42 9.25
C ARG A 94 -12.98 13.79 9.52
N HIS A 95 -13.84 14.80 9.48
CA HIS A 95 -13.56 16.17 9.92
C HIS A 95 -13.40 16.17 11.45
#